data_AF-A0A1G2X4F9-F1
#
_entry.id   AF-A0A1G2X4F9-F1
#
_cell.length_a   1.000
_cell.length_b   1.000
_cell.length_c   1.000
_cell.angle_alpha   90.00
_cell.angle_beta   90.00
_cell.angle_gamma   90.00
#
_symmetry.space_group_name_H-M   'P 1'
#
loop_
_entity.id
_entity.type
_entity.pdbx_description
1 polymer ?
#
loop_
_entity_poly.entity_id
_entity_poly.type
_entity_poly.pdbx_seq_one_letter_code
_entity_poly.pdbx_strand_id
1 'polypeptide(L)'
;MTTDRRTINIMIKAFKSVLVGLGLIVATLSIFSTQGRAFAQTSQLFRTYKHEVPQKLPETADAIADGKKVYEKRCWYCHGIEGRGDGPASKTMFPKPRNFTRNEYKVRSTAFGSVPTDEDLFRIITSGIEGTAMPFWITISETERWQVIYYIKTFNEQFKKESAPKVISAGSVASTPESVKRGQELFKETKCFECHGEDGRGNGPLTVALQTEWNMPYRARDLSKAWNFKGGNTIEDVYRTISTGFNETPMGSYLEKLSDEDRWHVTHFVKSLSKDMVSDVVVKVKLIEGEQLPTEPQDENWNKATPVELPLAGQILTAPRHWTPTIDAIMVRALYNKDEIAFLVEWDDSTNKQEEIFRDAISLQFPTKIPESLKKPYFAMGDSSGAVNLWSWKAHWHEGFGQIVEAPEQEPGVVSELNAKGFKSITTQPPESQNITGKGIYQNGRWKVLFKRTLKTEDAKGDIQFEIGKLIPIAFAVWDGSNSDFGGQKSVSSWYYISLEKPVPKTVFVYVLIAVVMGASVELWFVARLRRFPPKLEEEE
;
A
#
# COMPACT_ATOMS: atom_id res chain seq x y z
N MET A 1 26.05 -69.44 2.15
CA MET A 1 25.31 -68.56 1.23
C MET A 1 23.87 -68.52 1.69
N THR A 2 23.44 -67.36 2.23
CA THR A 2 22.09 -66.77 2.14
C THR A 2 22.08 -65.63 3.14
N THR A 3 22.54 -64.46 2.69
CA THR A 3 22.33 -63.19 3.37
C THR A 3 20.82 -62.99 3.51
N ASP A 4 20.30 -63.04 4.74
CA ASP A 4 18.87 -62.86 4.96
C ASP A 4 18.45 -61.48 4.42
N ARG A 5 17.53 -61.51 3.44
CA ARG A 5 16.96 -60.33 2.79
C ARG A 5 16.33 -59.36 3.80
N ARG A 6 15.94 -59.83 5.01
CA ARG A 6 15.41 -58.95 6.07
C ARG A 6 16.48 -58.01 6.65
N THR A 7 17.70 -58.49 6.90
CA THR A 7 18.77 -57.68 7.51
C THR A 7 19.27 -56.60 6.57
N ILE A 8 19.37 -56.91 5.26
CA ILE A 8 19.67 -55.93 4.21
C ILE A 8 18.55 -54.87 4.12
N ASN A 9 17.27 -55.28 4.19
CA ASN A 9 16.15 -54.35 4.17
C ASN A 9 16.07 -53.43 5.41
N ILE A 10 16.51 -53.90 6.58
CA ILE A 10 16.59 -53.08 7.81
C ILE A 10 17.73 -52.06 7.69
N MET A 11 18.89 -52.46 7.18
CA MET A 11 20.00 -51.52 6.92
C MET A 11 19.66 -50.51 5.82
N ILE A 12 18.95 -50.91 4.75
CA ILE A 12 18.44 -49.99 3.73
C ILE A 12 17.40 -49.04 4.32
N LYS A 13 16.52 -49.51 5.22
CA LYS A 13 15.59 -48.63 5.96
C LYS A 13 16.34 -47.63 6.83
N ALA A 14 17.31 -48.05 7.63
CA ALA A 14 18.11 -47.16 8.49
C ALA A 14 18.94 -46.15 7.66
N PHE A 15 19.53 -46.58 6.55
CA PHE A 15 20.23 -45.68 5.63
C PHE A 15 19.29 -44.69 4.95
N LYS A 16 18.08 -45.12 4.57
CA LYS A 16 17.01 -44.22 4.09
C LYS A 16 16.54 -43.27 5.20
N SER A 17 16.45 -43.70 6.46
CA SER A 17 16.09 -42.84 7.60
C SER A 17 17.12 -41.73 7.84
N VAL A 18 18.42 -42.05 7.71
CA VAL A 18 19.51 -41.08 7.85
C VAL A 18 19.59 -40.13 6.65
N LEU A 19 19.41 -40.62 5.42
CA LEU A 19 19.28 -39.78 4.22
C LEU A 19 18.05 -38.85 4.27
N VAL A 20 16.93 -39.34 4.83
CA VAL A 20 15.75 -38.52 5.08
C VAL A 20 16.02 -37.47 6.17
N GLY A 21 16.80 -37.80 7.20
CA GLY A 21 17.24 -36.85 8.24
C GLY A 21 18.17 -35.75 7.71
N LEU A 22 19.15 -36.11 6.88
CA LEU A 22 20.06 -35.16 6.22
C LEU A 22 19.34 -34.30 5.17
N GLY A 23 18.42 -34.92 4.43
CA GLY A 23 17.50 -34.24 3.52
C GLY A 23 16.56 -33.28 4.25
N LEU A 24 16.09 -33.62 5.46
CA LEU A 24 15.30 -32.76 6.34
C LEU A 24 16.12 -31.59 6.88
N ILE A 25 17.41 -31.78 7.21
CA ILE A 25 18.27 -30.69 7.69
C ILE A 25 18.59 -29.71 6.55
N VAL A 26 18.95 -30.21 5.36
CA VAL A 26 19.15 -29.40 4.16
C VAL A 26 17.84 -28.75 3.69
N ALA A 27 16.71 -29.46 3.80
CA ALA A 27 15.40 -28.89 3.54
C ALA A 27 15.05 -27.83 4.58
N THR A 28 15.32 -28.01 5.88
CA THR A 28 15.08 -26.97 6.89
C THR A 28 15.99 -25.76 6.69
N LEU A 29 17.27 -25.94 6.32
CA LEU A 29 18.16 -24.83 5.94
C LEU A 29 17.73 -24.13 4.65
N SER A 30 17.18 -24.88 3.68
CA SER A 30 16.59 -24.33 2.45
C SER A 30 15.23 -23.66 2.70
N ILE A 31 14.48 -24.15 3.68
CA ILE A 31 13.22 -23.54 4.16
C ILE A 31 13.55 -22.28 4.94
N PHE A 32 14.64 -22.22 5.71
CA PHE A 32 15.10 -20.99 6.37
C PHE A 32 15.70 -19.96 5.39
N SER A 33 16.26 -20.37 4.25
CA SER A 33 16.71 -19.45 3.20
C SER A 33 15.59 -18.97 2.27
N THR A 34 14.48 -19.73 2.15
CA THR A 34 13.31 -19.38 1.32
C THR A 34 12.14 -18.78 2.12
N GLN A 35 12.10 -18.96 3.45
CA GLN A 35 11.15 -18.29 4.34
C GLN A 35 11.73 -16.98 4.89
N GLY A 36 12.20 -16.12 3.99
CA GLY A 36 12.39 -14.69 4.26
C GLY A 36 11.06 -13.93 4.37
N ARG A 37 9.91 -14.61 4.22
CA ARG A 37 8.61 -14.08 4.65
C ARG A 37 8.46 -14.33 6.15
N ALA A 38 9.24 -13.60 6.95
CA ALA A 38 8.73 -13.21 8.25
C ALA A 38 7.32 -12.66 7.97
N PHE A 39 6.31 -13.21 8.64
CA PHE A 39 5.00 -12.58 8.70
C PHE A 39 5.28 -11.22 9.32
N ALA A 40 5.56 -10.21 8.47
CA ALA A 40 5.58 -8.83 8.87
C ALA A 40 4.25 -8.69 9.58
N GLN A 41 4.31 -8.36 10.87
CA GLN A 41 3.15 -8.04 11.64
C GLN A 41 2.54 -6.86 10.92
N THR A 42 1.64 -7.14 9.98
CA THR A 42 0.85 -6.17 9.28
C THR A 42 0.02 -5.57 10.39
N SER A 43 0.56 -4.51 11.01
CA SER A 43 -0.25 -3.58 11.75
C SER A 43 -1.38 -3.26 10.77
N GLN A 44 -2.57 -3.79 11.04
CA GLN A 44 -3.74 -3.59 10.22
C GLN A 44 -4.12 -2.12 10.34
N LEU A 45 -3.33 -1.29 9.64
CA LEU A 45 -3.61 0.11 9.38
C LEU A 45 -4.71 0.23 8.31
N PHE A 46 -5.13 -0.90 7.72
CA PHE A 46 -6.08 -0.96 6.62
C PHE A 46 -7.31 -1.77 7.01
N ARG A 47 -8.46 -1.25 6.59
CA ARG A 47 -9.78 -1.86 6.75
C ARG A 47 -9.79 -3.32 6.29
N THR A 48 -10.29 -4.22 7.15
CA THR A 48 -10.81 -5.52 6.68
C THR A 48 -12.27 -5.35 6.31
N TYR A 49 -12.62 -5.54 5.03
CA TYR A 49 -14.02 -5.52 4.58
C TYR A 49 -14.74 -6.75 5.16
N LYS A 50 -15.79 -6.54 5.96
CA LYS A 50 -16.57 -7.65 6.54
C LYS A 50 -17.77 -7.99 5.66
N HIS A 51 -17.86 -9.27 5.27
CA HIS A 51 -19.00 -9.82 4.53
C HIS A 51 -20.09 -10.38 5.44
N GLU A 52 -19.73 -10.81 6.65
CA GLU A 52 -20.65 -11.36 7.63
C GLU A 52 -21.64 -10.28 8.10
N VAL A 53 -22.93 -10.61 8.01
CA VAL A 53 -24.02 -9.78 8.50
C VAL A 53 -24.80 -10.61 9.52
N PRO A 54 -24.93 -10.12 10.77
CA PRO A 54 -25.67 -10.84 11.81
C PRO A 54 -27.15 -10.90 11.49
N GLN A 55 -27.91 -11.65 12.29
CA GLN A 55 -29.36 -11.71 12.14
C GLN A 55 -29.97 -10.30 12.16
N LYS A 56 -30.80 -10.01 11.15
CA LYS A 56 -31.46 -8.73 10.99
C LYS A 56 -32.42 -8.46 12.14
N LEU A 57 -32.26 -7.30 12.79
CA LEU A 57 -33.16 -6.82 13.83
C LEU A 57 -34.54 -6.48 13.22
N PRO A 58 -35.68 -6.73 13.87
CA PRO A 58 -36.97 -6.24 13.37
C PRO A 58 -37.00 -4.71 13.23
N GLU A 59 -37.50 -4.20 12.10
CA GLU A 59 -37.65 -2.76 11.85
C GLU A 59 -38.93 -2.24 12.52
N THR A 60 -38.82 -1.84 13.79
CA THR A 60 -39.92 -1.27 14.59
C THR A 60 -39.77 0.25 14.74
N ALA A 61 -40.85 0.94 15.13
CA ALA A 61 -40.80 2.39 15.42
C ALA A 61 -39.79 2.72 16.52
N ASP A 62 -39.68 1.88 17.55
CA ASP A 62 -38.69 2.04 18.63
C ASP A 62 -37.27 1.87 18.10
N ALA A 63 -37.03 0.89 17.22
CA ALA A 63 -35.71 0.70 16.60
C ALA A 63 -35.30 1.90 15.74
N ILE A 64 -36.25 2.54 15.03
CA ILE A 64 -36.00 3.79 14.28
C ILE A 64 -35.70 4.94 15.24
N ALA A 65 -36.45 5.06 16.34
CA ALA A 65 -36.24 6.11 17.34
C ALA A 65 -34.88 5.99 18.05
N ASP A 66 -34.44 4.77 18.35
CA ASP A 66 -33.09 4.52 18.88
C ASP A 66 -32.00 4.77 17.83
N GLY A 67 -32.27 4.41 16.57
CA GLY A 67 -31.40 4.72 15.44
C GLY A 67 -31.13 6.21 15.28
N LYS A 68 -32.16 7.05 15.51
CA LYS A 68 -32.01 8.51 15.54
C LYS A 68 -31.00 8.97 16.57
N LYS A 69 -31.03 8.41 17.79
CA LYS A 69 -30.08 8.75 18.86
C LYS A 69 -28.65 8.40 18.46
N VAL A 70 -28.45 7.26 17.80
CA VAL A 70 -27.13 6.86 17.26
C VAL A 70 -26.67 7.85 16.19
N TYR A 71 -27.55 8.22 15.26
CA TYR A 71 -27.25 9.16 14.19
C TYR A 71 -26.85 10.55 14.71
N GLU A 72 -27.62 11.11 15.65
CA GLU A 72 -27.36 12.39 16.31
C GLU A 72 -26.08 12.38 17.16
N LYS A 73 -25.63 11.21 17.59
CA LYS A 73 -24.37 11.09 18.34
C LYS A 73 -23.15 10.91 17.44
N ARG A 74 -23.30 10.29 16.26
CA ARG A 74 -22.16 9.75 15.49
C ARG A 74 -22.11 10.14 14.02
N CYS A 75 -23.24 10.41 13.36
CA CYS A 75 -23.30 10.48 11.89
C CYS A 75 -23.53 11.90 11.36
N TRP A 76 -24.36 12.71 12.02
CA TRP A 76 -24.82 13.99 11.51
C TRP A 76 -23.70 15.02 11.26
N TYR A 77 -22.60 14.95 12.03
CA TYR A 77 -21.50 15.93 11.91
C TYR A 77 -20.87 15.92 10.50
N CYS A 78 -20.89 14.76 9.85
CA CYS A 78 -20.50 14.58 8.46
C CYS A 78 -21.71 14.60 7.51
N HIS A 79 -22.76 13.84 7.83
CA HIS A 79 -23.89 13.60 6.92
C HIS A 79 -25.01 14.64 6.98
N GLY A 80 -24.93 15.63 7.86
CA GLY A 80 -25.96 16.65 8.07
C GLY A 80 -27.08 16.17 8.99
N ILE A 81 -27.81 17.10 9.63
CA ILE A 81 -28.94 16.76 10.50
C ILE A 81 -30.08 16.15 9.68
N GLU A 82 -30.29 16.66 8.47
CA GLU A 82 -31.32 16.19 7.52
C GLU A 82 -30.78 15.12 6.55
N GLY A 83 -29.60 14.55 6.81
CA GLY A 83 -29.02 13.52 5.95
C GLY A 83 -28.58 13.99 4.57
N ARG A 84 -28.40 15.30 4.32
CA ARG A 84 -28.07 15.84 2.99
C ARG A 84 -26.59 15.77 2.61
N GLY A 85 -25.72 15.22 3.46
CA GLY A 85 -24.28 15.15 3.23
C GLY A 85 -23.56 16.49 3.46
N ASP A 86 -24.21 17.43 4.15
CA ASP A 86 -23.82 18.83 4.31
C ASP A 86 -23.49 19.19 5.77
N GLY A 87 -23.14 18.20 6.58
CA GLY A 87 -22.74 18.42 7.98
C GLY A 87 -21.52 19.36 8.08
N PRO A 88 -21.27 19.98 9.25
CA PRO A 88 -20.19 20.96 9.42
C PRO A 88 -18.81 20.46 8.94
N ALA A 89 -18.53 19.16 9.09
CA ALA A 89 -17.26 18.56 8.68
C ALA A 89 -17.13 18.38 7.16
N SER A 90 -18.25 18.33 6.42
CA SER A 90 -18.28 18.02 4.99
C SER A 90 -17.50 19.03 4.14
N LYS A 91 -17.30 20.26 4.62
CA LYS A 91 -16.64 21.36 3.89
C LYS A 91 -15.22 20.99 3.45
N THR A 92 -14.48 20.28 4.28
CA THR A 92 -13.08 19.87 4.03
C THR A 92 -12.95 18.39 3.67
N MET A 93 -14.04 17.71 3.33
CA MET A 93 -14.02 16.28 2.98
C MET A 93 -14.12 16.07 1.47
N PHE A 94 -13.22 15.25 0.95
CA PHE A 94 -13.26 14.75 -0.41
C PHE A 94 -12.91 13.26 -0.43
N PRO A 95 -13.78 12.37 -0.95
CA PRO A 95 -15.13 12.65 -1.47
C PRO A 95 -16.09 13.21 -0.40
N LYS A 96 -17.13 13.92 -0.82
CA LYS A 96 -18.17 14.43 0.08
C LYS A 96 -18.94 13.28 0.77
N PRO A 97 -19.42 13.49 2.01
CA PRO A 97 -20.31 12.54 2.69
C PRO A 97 -21.55 12.24 1.86
N ARG A 98 -22.10 11.03 2.01
CA ARG A 98 -23.30 10.61 1.29
C ARG A 98 -24.48 11.49 1.69
N ASN A 99 -25.18 12.02 0.69
CA ASN A 99 -26.54 12.52 0.80
C ASN A 99 -27.52 11.32 0.79
N PHE A 100 -28.17 11.08 1.92
CA PHE A 100 -29.14 10.00 2.12
C PHE A 100 -30.53 10.31 1.58
N THR A 101 -30.85 11.57 1.28
CA THR A 101 -32.17 11.97 0.73
C THR A 101 -32.34 11.63 -0.75
N ARG A 102 -31.28 11.11 -1.38
CA ARG A 102 -31.22 10.77 -2.80
C ARG A 102 -30.81 9.32 -3.01
N ASN A 103 -31.16 8.76 -4.17
CA ASN A 103 -30.84 7.37 -4.50
C ASN A 103 -29.44 7.18 -5.10
N GLU A 104 -28.43 7.80 -4.47
CA GLU A 104 -27.08 7.91 -5.02
C GLU A 104 -26.11 6.91 -4.37
N TYR A 105 -26.61 5.82 -3.78
CA TYR A 105 -25.75 4.87 -3.07
C TYR A 105 -24.74 4.22 -4.02
N LYS A 106 -23.46 4.18 -3.59
CA LYS A 106 -22.35 3.70 -4.41
C LYS A 106 -22.21 2.18 -4.30
N VAL A 107 -21.94 1.67 -3.11
CA VAL A 107 -21.75 0.24 -2.89
C VAL A 107 -23.09 -0.40 -2.56
N ARG A 108 -23.49 -1.37 -3.38
CA ARG A 108 -24.81 -2.03 -3.35
C ARG A 108 -24.75 -3.34 -4.11
N SER A 109 -25.68 -4.25 -3.86
CA SER A 109 -25.81 -5.53 -4.57
C SER A 109 -27.03 -5.59 -5.51
N THR A 110 -27.71 -4.46 -5.73
CA THR A 110 -28.96 -4.34 -6.51
C THR A 110 -28.69 -3.71 -7.89
N ALA A 111 -29.67 -3.67 -8.79
CA ALA A 111 -29.50 -3.15 -10.18
C ALA A 111 -29.32 -1.62 -10.24
N PHE A 112 -28.58 -1.07 -11.22
CA PHE A 112 -28.23 0.37 -11.29
C PHE A 112 -29.44 1.28 -11.09
N GLY A 113 -29.31 2.29 -10.22
CA GLY A 113 -30.42 3.17 -9.87
C GLY A 113 -31.44 2.62 -8.87
N SER A 114 -31.29 1.38 -8.37
CA SER A 114 -32.09 0.83 -7.24
C SER A 114 -31.43 1.11 -5.88
N VAL A 115 -32.24 1.14 -4.83
CA VAL A 115 -31.76 1.32 -3.44
C VAL A 115 -30.90 0.12 -2.99
N PRO A 116 -29.93 0.32 -2.09
CA PRO A 116 -29.16 -0.79 -1.50
C PRO A 116 -30.05 -1.67 -0.61
N THR A 117 -29.63 -2.91 -0.39
CA THR A 117 -30.21 -3.77 0.65
C THR A 117 -29.83 -3.27 2.05
N ASP A 118 -30.56 -3.71 3.08
CA ASP A 118 -30.20 -3.39 4.46
C ASP A 118 -28.84 -4.02 4.83
N GLU A 119 -28.53 -5.19 4.28
CA GLU A 119 -27.25 -5.88 4.42
C GLU A 119 -26.10 -5.11 3.75
N ASP A 120 -26.32 -4.46 2.59
CA ASP A 120 -25.35 -3.56 1.97
C ASP A 120 -25.01 -2.39 2.90
N LEU A 121 -26.03 -1.75 3.47
CA LEU A 121 -25.86 -0.65 4.41
C LEU A 121 -25.13 -1.10 5.68
N PHE A 122 -25.47 -2.29 6.20
CA PHE A 122 -24.81 -2.87 7.37
C PHE A 122 -23.32 -3.12 7.13
N ARG A 123 -22.95 -3.73 6.00
CA ARG A 123 -21.54 -3.98 5.63
C ARG A 123 -20.76 -2.68 5.52
N ILE A 124 -21.34 -1.65 4.90
CA ILE A 124 -20.70 -0.34 4.73
C ILE A 124 -20.53 0.40 6.04
N ILE A 125 -21.54 0.45 6.91
CA ILE A 125 -21.41 1.10 8.22
C ILE A 125 -20.39 0.35 9.08
N THR A 126 -20.46 -0.98 9.09
CA THR A 126 -19.53 -1.82 9.85
C THR A 126 -18.08 -1.58 9.45
N SER A 127 -17.82 -1.58 8.14
CA SER A 127 -16.46 -1.60 7.61
C SER A 127 -15.93 -0.20 7.24
N GLY A 128 -16.77 0.83 7.17
CA GLY A 128 -16.40 2.17 6.67
C GLY A 128 -16.26 2.23 5.15
N ILE A 129 -15.60 3.26 4.62
CA ILE A 129 -15.23 3.33 3.20
C ILE A 129 -13.79 3.83 3.07
N GLU A 130 -12.90 2.93 2.64
CA GLU A 130 -11.47 3.23 2.50
C GLU A 130 -11.19 4.34 1.46
N GLY A 131 -10.17 5.15 1.74
CA GLY A 131 -9.86 6.35 0.96
C GLY A 131 -10.97 7.41 1.00
N THR A 132 -11.75 7.45 2.08
CA THR A 132 -12.72 8.50 2.41
C THR A 132 -12.70 8.79 3.92
N ALA A 133 -13.36 9.85 4.37
CA ALA A 133 -13.48 10.16 5.79
C ALA A 133 -14.50 9.28 6.55
N MET A 134 -15.11 8.27 5.91
CA MET A 134 -16.12 7.40 6.53
C MET A 134 -15.44 6.27 7.33
N PRO A 135 -15.42 6.34 8.68
CA PRO A 135 -14.73 5.35 9.51
C PRO A 135 -15.52 4.03 9.59
N PHE A 136 -14.85 3.00 10.11
CA PHE A 136 -15.53 1.77 10.50
C PHE A 136 -16.30 1.95 11.82
N TRP A 137 -17.53 1.44 11.87
CA TRP A 137 -18.38 1.48 13.07
C TRP A 137 -18.55 0.10 13.71
N ILE A 138 -17.60 -0.82 13.52
CA ILE A 138 -17.54 -2.05 14.32
C ILE A 138 -17.37 -1.78 15.83
N THR A 139 -16.99 -0.55 16.20
CA THR A 139 -16.85 -0.07 17.57
C THR A 139 -18.17 0.15 18.31
N ILE A 140 -19.31 0.15 17.60
CA ILE A 140 -20.66 0.17 18.19
C ILE A 140 -21.36 -1.19 17.98
N SER A 141 -22.36 -1.47 18.80
CA SER A 141 -23.04 -2.77 18.80
C SER A 141 -23.73 -3.06 17.45
N GLU A 142 -23.95 -4.35 17.17
CA GLU A 142 -24.71 -4.77 15.97
C GLU A 142 -26.14 -4.23 15.99
N THR A 143 -26.77 -4.20 17.16
CA THR A 143 -28.09 -3.60 17.38
C THR A 143 -28.10 -2.12 17.00
N GLU A 144 -27.15 -1.32 17.50
CA GLU A 144 -27.06 0.11 17.16
C GLU A 144 -26.83 0.33 15.66
N ARG A 145 -26.03 -0.54 15.01
CA ARG A 145 -25.82 -0.49 13.55
C ARG A 145 -27.09 -0.80 12.77
N TRP A 146 -27.89 -1.78 13.18
CA TRP A 146 -29.19 -2.02 12.57
C TRP A 146 -30.17 -0.86 12.77
N GLN A 147 -30.25 -0.35 13.99
CA GLN A 147 -31.15 0.77 14.34
C GLN A 147 -30.83 2.02 13.52
N VAL A 148 -29.55 2.42 13.40
CA VAL A 148 -29.17 3.60 12.62
C VAL A 148 -29.47 3.44 11.13
N ILE A 149 -29.42 2.22 10.59
CA ILE A 149 -29.84 1.94 9.20
C ILE A 149 -31.31 2.27 9.01
N TYR A 150 -32.18 1.83 9.93
CA TYR A 150 -33.61 2.12 9.86
C TYR A 150 -33.89 3.61 9.91
N TYR A 151 -33.17 4.36 10.74
CA TYR A 151 -33.26 5.82 10.72
C TYR A 151 -32.76 6.43 9.40
N ILE A 152 -31.62 5.97 8.86
CA ILE A 152 -31.07 6.45 7.57
C ILE A 152 -32.08 6.26 6.43
N LYS A 153 -32.77 5.12 6.39
CA LYS A 153 -33.79 4.82 5.37
C LYS A 153 -34.94 5.84 5.38
N THR A 154 -35.25 6.45 6.53
CA THR A 154 -36.32 7.46 6.64
C THR A 154 -36.05 8.74 5.86
N PHE A 155 -34.79 9.04 5.49
CA PHE A 155 -34.44 10.22 4.70
C PHE A 155 -34.88 10.13 3.24
N ASN A 156 -35.22 8.93 2.73
CA ASN A 156 -35.57 8.72 1.33
C ASN A 156 -36.76 7.77 1.18
N GLU A 157 -37.88 8.30 0.70
CA GLU A 157 -39.13 7.58 0.48
C GLU A 157 -39.00 6.39 -0.50
N GLN A 158 -37.94 6.34 -1.33
CA GLN A 158 -37.70 5.20 -2.22
C GLN A 158 -37.50 3.88 -1.46
N PHE A 159 -36.94 3.91 -0.24
CA PHE A 159 -36.82 2.70 0.59
C PHE A 159 -38.17 2.11 0.99
N LYS A 160 -39.23 2.92 1.05
CA LYS A 160 -40.59 2.42 1.30
C LYS A 160 -41.21 1.83 0.03
N LYS A 161 -40.89 2.38 -1.14
CA LYS A 161 -41.39 1.92 -2.45
C LYS A 161 -40.71 0.64 -2.91
N GLU A 162 -39.41 0.49 -2.65
CA GLU A 162 -38.59 -0.68 -2.96
C GLU A 162 -38.23 -1.43 -1.68
N SER A 163 -39.23 -1.95 -0.95
CA SER A 163 -39.02 -2.61 0.35
C SER A 163 -38.26 -3.95 0.28
N ALA A 164 -38.16 -4.54 -0.92
CA ALA A 164 -37.41 -5.77 -1.18
C ALA A 164 -36.67 -5.67 -2.53
N PRO A 165 -35.56 -4.91 -2.60
CA PRO A 165 -34.85 -4.71 -3.87
C PRO A 165 -34.17 -6.01 -4.29
N LYS A 166 -34.24 -6.33 -5.58
CA LYS A 166 -33.70 -7.59 -6.13
C LYS A 166 -32.17 -7.54 -6.15
N VAL A 167 -31.55 -8.49 -5.45
CA VAL A 167 -30.10 -8.71 -5.49
C VAL A 167 -29.70 -9.32 -6.84
N ILE A 168 -28.62 -8.81 -7.43
CA ILE A 168 -28.05 -9.38 -8.65
C ILE A 168 -27.47 -10.76 -8.32
N SER A 169 -27.92 -11.77 -9.06
CA SER A 169 -27.33 -13.11 -8.98
C SER A 169 -25.93 -13.08 -9.57
N ALA A 170 -24.97 -13.68 -8.86
CA ALA A 170 -23.63 -13.91 -9.37
C ALA A 170 -23.47 -15.40 -9.69
N GLY A 171 -23.08 -15.73 -10.91
CA GLY A 171 -22.53 -17.06 -11.21
C GLY A 171 -21.12 -17.21 -10.62
N SER A 172 -20.36 -18.16 -11.13
CA SER A 172 -18.94 -18.30 -10.79
C SER A 172 -18.17 -18.85 -11.98
N VAL A 173 -17.02 -18.25 -12.28
CA VAL A 173 -16.08 -18.75 -13.29
C VAL A 173 -14.75 -19.00 -12.59
N ALA A 174 -14.02 -20.04 -12.98
CA ALA A 174 -12.70 -20.31 -12.42
C ALA A 174 -11.68 -19.25 -12.90
N SER A 175 -10.83 -18.77 -11.99
CA SER A 175 -9.75 -17.82 -12.32
C SER A 175 -8.58 -18.56 -12.97
N THR A 176 -8.62 -18.69 -14.30
CA THR A 176 -7.53 -19.25 -15.12
C THR A 176 -6.78 -18.16 -15.90
N PRO A 177 -5.55 -18.43 -16.40
CA PRO A 177 -4.84 -17.49 -17.28
C PRO A 177 -5.65 -17.08 -18.52
N GLU A 178 -6.42 -17.99 -19.09
CA GLU A 178 -7.30 -17.73 -20.24
C GLU A 178 -8.41 -16.75 -19.87
N SER A 179 -9.01 -16.93 -18.68
CA SER A 179 -10.01 -15.99 -18.18
C SER A 179 -9.43 -14.60 -17.92
N VAL A 180 -8.20 -14.50 -17.41
CA VAL A 180 -7.52 -13.21 -17.19
C VAL A 180 -7.25 -12.53 -18.53
N LYS A 181 -6.76 -13.29 -19.52
CA LYS A 181 -6.53 -12.79 -20.88
C LYS A 181 -7.82 -12.28 -21.52
N ARG A 182 -8.91 -13.05 -21.44
CA ARG A 182 -10.22 -12.62 -21.95
C ARG A 182 -10.71 -11.35 -21.24
N GLY A 183 -10.50 -11.27 -19.93
CA GLY A 183 -10.80 -10.07 -19.13
C GLY A 183 -10.02 -8.84 -19.58
N GLN A 184 -8.75 -8.99 -19.93
CA GLN A 184 -7.91 -7.92 -20.45
C GLN A 184 -8.41 -7.40 -21.81
N GLU A 185 -8.82 -8.31 -22.70
CA GLU A 185 -9.42 -7.95 -23.99
C GLU A 185 -10.72 -7.17 -23.78
N LEU A 186 -11.62 -7.69 -22.94
CA LEU A 186 -12.88 -7.04 -22.58
C LEU A 186 -12.66 -5.66 -21.93
N PHE A 187 -11.65 -5.50 -21.09
CA PHE A 187 -11.30 -4.22 -20.47
C PHE A 187 -10.99 -3.14 -21.51
N LYS A 188 -10.36 -3.52 -22.63
CA LYS A 188 -10.11 -2.63 -23.78
C LYS A 188 -11.37 -2.44 -24.64
N GLU A 189 -12.04 -3.52 -25.02
CA GLU A 189 -13.25 -3.50 -25.86
C GLU A 189 -14.37 -2.63 -25.25
N THR A 190 -14.52 -2.70 -23.92
CA THR A 190 -15.52 -1.94 -23.16
C THR A 190 -15.03 -0.56 -22.70
N LYS A 191 -13.81 -0.18 -23.10
CA LYS A 191 -13.21 1.13 -22.84
C LYS A 191 -13.03 1.45 -21.35
N CYS A 192 -12.80 0.46 -20.50
CA CYS A 192 -12.47 0.69 -19.09
C CYS A 192 -11.17 1.51 -18.93
N PHE A 193 -10.22 1.32 -19.85
CA PHE A 193 -8.94 2.02 -19.88
C PHE A 193 -9.07 3.55 -20.06
N GLU A 194 -10.15 4.04 -20.66
CA GLU A 194 -10.38 5.49 -20.83
C GLU A 194 -10.42 6.22 -19.48
N CYS A 195 -10.95 5.55 -18.44
CA CYS A 195 -10.95 6.07 -17.08
C CYS A 195 -9.79 5.48 -16.26
N HIS A 196 -9.62 4.16 -16.28
CA HIS A 196 -8.68 3.48 -15.38
C HIS A 196 -7.25 3.40 -15.91
N GLY A 197 -6.97 3.78 -17.16
CA GLY A 197 -5.68 3.57 -17.80
C GLY A 197 -5.48 2.12 -18.26
N GLU A 198 -4.53 1.89 -19.17
CA GLU A 198 -4.21 0.56 -19.71
C GLU A 198 -3.73 -0.42 -18.62
N ASP A 199 -2.93 0.09 -17.68
CA ASP A 199 -2.40 -0.67 -16.54
C ASP A 199 -3.31 -0.59 -15.30
N GLY A 200 -4.50 0.01 -15.42
CA GLY A 200 -5.46 0.16 -14.33
C GLY A 200 -5.08 1.19 -13.24
N ARG A 201 -4.11 2.08 -13.48
CA ARG A 201 -3.57 3.03 -12.49
C ARG A 201 -4.44 4.27 -12.21
N GLY A 202 -5.60 4.40 -12.84
CA GLY A 202 -6.49 5.55 -12.69
C GLY A 202 -6.05 6.79 -13.46
N ASN A 203 -5.18 6.62 -14.46
CA ASN A 203 -4.61 7.68 -15.30
C ASN A 203 -5.14 7.63 -16.74
N GLY A 204 -6.35 7.12 -16.95
CA GLY A 204 -6.97 7.09 -18.27
C GLY A 204 -7.22 8.52 -18.80
N PRO A 205 -7.17 8.75 -20.12
CA PRO A 205 -7.29 10.08 -20.72
C PRO A 205 -8.58 10.82 -20.31
N LEU A 206 -9.70 10.10 -20.15
CA LEU A 206 -10.95 10.69 -19.67
C LEU A 206 -10.86 11.13 -18.21
N THR A 207 -10.17 10.37 -17.35
CA THR A 207 -9.94 10.78 -15.95
C THR A 207 -9.08 12.04 -15.89
N VAL A 208 -8.00 12.09 -16.68
CA VAL A 208 -7.11 13.26 -16.77
C VAL A 208 -7.86 14.50 -17.27
N ALA A 209 -8.68 14.36 -18.32
CA ALA A 209 -9.50 15.45 -18.85
C ALA A 209 -10.55 15.94 -17.83
N LEU A 210 -11.24 15.02 -17.15
CA LEU A 210 -12.21 15.35 -16.09
C LEU A 210 -11.57 16.20 -14.99
N GLN A 211 -10.35 15.85 -14.57
CA GLN A 211 -9.64 16.55 -13.50
C GLN A 211 -9.05 17.89 -13.96
N THR A 212 -8.37 17.91 -15.11
CA THR A 212 -7.51 19.05 -15.51
C THR A 212 -8.19 20.04 -16.45
N GLU A 213 -9.13 19.59 -17.28
CA GLU A 213 -9.77 20.45 -18.28
C GLU A 213 -11.17 20.87 -17.86
N TRP A 214 -11.95 19.95 -17.28
CA TRP A 214 -13.36 20.19 -16.94
C TRP A 214 -13.60 20.51 -15.47
N ASN A 215 -12.54 20.48 -14.65
CA ASN A 215 -12.58 20.76 -13.21
C ASN A 215 -13.68 19.96 -12.47
N MET A 216 -13.82 18.68 -12.86
CA MET A 216 -14.80 17.75 -12.30
C MET A 216 -14.16 16.89 -11.20
N PRO A 217 -14.89 16.60 -10.11
CA PRO A 217 -14.35 15.90 -8.94
C PRO A 217 -14.24 14.37 -9.11
N TYR A 218 -14.34 13.85 -10.34
CA TYR A 218 -14.37 12.41 -10.57
C TYR A 218 -12.95 11.89 -10.81
N ARG A 219 -12.56 10.88 -10.03
CA ARG A 219 -11.27 10.22 -10.14
C ARG A 219 -11.49 8.71 -10.22
N ALA A 220 -10.94 8.09 -11.26
CA ALA A 220 -10.82 6.64 -11.29
C ALA A 220 -9.88 6.19 -10.17
N ARG A 221 -10.17 5.04 -9.56
CA ARG A 221 -9.26 4.44 -8.58
C ARG A 221 -8.15 3.70 -9.31
N ASP A 222 -6.96 3.74 -8.73
CA ASP A 222 -5.87 2.83 -9.07
C ASP A 222 -6.26 1.40 -8.65
N LEU A 223 -6.51 0.57 -9.66
CA LEU A 223 -6.90 -0.83 -9.53
C LEU A 223 -5.76 -1.72 -9.03
N SER A 224 -4.50 -1.24 -9.08
CA SER A 224 -3.37 -1.93 -8.47
C SER A 224 -3.40 -1.84 -6.93
N LYS A 225 -4.07 -0.84 -6.37
CA LYS A 225 -4.21 -0.60 -4.93
C LYS A 225 -5.50 -1.18 -4.37
N ALA A 226 -5.54 -2.50 -4.17
CA ALA A 226 -6.75 -3.23 -3.76
C ALA A 226 -7.39 -2.68 -2.48
N TRP A 227 -6.57 -2.15 -1.55
CA TRP A 227 -7.05 -1.58 -0.29
C TRP A 227 -7.96 -0.36 -0.49
N ASN A 228 -7.83 0.39 -1.60
CA ASN A 228 -8.62 1.58 -1.88
C ASN A 228 -10.01 1.30 -2.50
N PHE A 229 -10.38 0.02 -2.64
CA PHE A 229 -11.64 -0.36 -3.25
C PHE A 229 -12.81 -0.06 -2.30
N LYS A 230 -13.66 0.89 -2.69
CA LYS A 230 -14.78 1.38 -1.86
C LYS A 230 -15.69 0.24 -1.40
N GLY A 231 -15.96 -0.69 -2.32
CA GLY A 231 -16.87 -1.80 -2.15
C GLY A 231 -16.26 -3.05 -1.52
N GLY A 232 -14.98 -3.05 -1.13
CA GLY A 232 -14.27 -4.28 -0.74
C GLY A 232 -13.40 -4.81 -1.88
N ASN A 233 -12.48 -5.71 -1.53
CA ASN A 233 -11.39 -6.15 -2.41
C ASN A 233 -11.38 -7.66 -2.69
N THR A 234 -12.41 -8.41 -2.26
CA THR A 234 -12.56 -9.82 -2.68
C THR A 234 -12.96 -9.90 -4.14
N ILE A 235 -12.86 -11.09 -4.73
CA ILE A 235 -13.21 -11.30 -6.12
C ILE A 235 -14.71 -11.04 -6.37
N GLU A 236 -15.56 -11.41 -5.42
CA GLU A 236 -17.01 -11.14 -5.44
C GLU A 236 -17.32 -9.65 -5.27
N ASP A 237 -16.55 -8.91 -4.49
CA ASP A 237 -16.71 -7.46 -4.32
C ASP A 237 -16.39 -6.71 -5.61
N VAL A 238 -15.33 -7.13 -6.31
CA VAL A 238 -14.95 -6.58 -7.61
C VAL A 238 -16.00 -6.92 -8.67
N TYR A 239 -16.44 -8.19 -8.73
CA TYR A 239 -17.52 -8.62 -9.62
C TYR A 239 -18.81 -7.82 -9.37
N ARG A 240 -19.20 -7.66 -8.10
CA ARG A 240 -20.36 -6.85 -7.72
C ARG A 240 -20.18 -5.42 -8.21
N THR A 241 -19.03 -4.80 -8.00
CA THR A 241 -18.77 -3.41 -8.42
C THR A 241 -18.90 -3.24 -9.94
N ILE A 242 -18.34 -4.15 -10.74
CA ILE A 242 -18.45 -4.14 -12.20
C ILE A 242 -19.91 -4.32 -12.63
N SER A 243 -20.63 -5.22 -11.97
CA SER A 243 -22.03 -5.53 -12.28
C SER A 243 -22.97 -4.39 -11.90
N THR A 244 -22.81 -3.78 -10.73
CA THR A 244 -23.77 -2.81 -10.16
C THR A 244 -23.44 -1.37 -10.50
N GLY A 245 -22.17 -1.07 -10.83
CA GLY A 245 -21.66 0.28 -10.98
C GLY A 245 -21.73 1.11 -9.69
N PHE A 246 -21.38 2.39 -9.82
CA PHE A 246 -21.50 3.43 -8.80
C PHE A 246 -22.48 4.50 -9.29
N ASN A 247 -23.67 4.59 -8.67
CA ASN A 247 -24.68 5.60 -9.01
C ASN A 247 -24.08 7.02 -8.94
N GLU A 248 -24.50 7.89 -9.87
CA GLU A 248 -24.04 9.29 -10.01
C GLU A 248 -22.52 9.44 -10.16
N THR A 249 -21.88 8.45 -10.79
CA THR A 249 -20.49 8.57 -11.23
C THR A 249 -20.36 8.07 -12.65
N PRO A 250 -19.29 8.42 -13.37
CA PRO A 250 -18.99 7.84 -14.69
C PRO A 250 -18.85 6.31 -14.69
N MET A 251 -18.60 5.68 -13.53
CA MET A 251 -18.54 4.22 -13.40
C MET A 251 -19.94 3.61 -13.35
N GLY A 252 -20.56 3.48 -14.52
CA GLY A 252 -21.89 2.87 -14.69
C GLY A 252 -21.91 1.36 -14.43
N SER A 253 -23.08 0.75 -14.61
CA SER A 253 -23.25 -0.71 -14.56
C SER A 253 -22.92 -1.36 -15.89
N TYR A 254 -22.27 -2.52 -15.82
CA TYR A 254 -22.00 -3.38 -16.97
C TYR A 254 -22.91 -4.63 -17.00
N LEU A 255 -23.96 -4.67 -16.17
CA LEU A 255 -24.90 -5.79 -16.09
C LEU A 255 -25.57 -6.10 -17.43
N GLU A 256 -25.98 -5.06 -18.16
CA GLU A 256 -26.65 -5.16 -19.47
C GLU A 256 -25.67 -5.16 -20.65
N LYS A 257 -24.40 -4.83 -20.42
CA LYS A 257 -23.38 -4.70 -21.48
C LYS A 257 -22.53 -5.94 -21.65
N LEU A 258 -22.32 -6.68 -20.57
CA LEU A 258 -21.48 -7.87 -20.53
C LEU A 258 -22.30 -9.05 -20.03
N SER A 259 -22.02 -10.24 -20.56
CA SER A 259 -22.57 -11.49 -20.01
C SER A 259 -22.09 -11.72 -18.58
N ASP A 260 -22.75 -12.61 -17.84
CA ASP A 260 -22.31 -12.99 -16.48
C ASP A 260 -20.87 -13.51 -16.46
N GLU A 261 -20.55 -14.36 -17.43
CA GLU A 261 -19.21 -14.94 -17.63
C GLU A 261 -18.17 -13.87 -18.00
N ASP A 262 -18.48 -12.96 -18.92
CA ASP A 262 -17.57 -11.87 -19.29
C ASP A 262 -17.27 -10.93 -18.12
N ARG A 263 -18.25 -10.65 -17.24
CA ARG A 263 -18.02 -9.85 -16.02
C ARG A 263 -17.06 -10.56 -15.06
N TRP A 264 -17.11 -11.89 -14.96
CA TRP A 264 -16.11 -12.66 -14.21
C TRP A 264 -14.73 -12.60 -14.85
N HIS A 265 -14.64 -12.68 -16.18
CA HIS A 265 -13.35 -12.52 -16.87
C HIS A 265 -12.72 -11.15 -16.59
N VAL A 266 -13.48 -10.06 -16.71
CA VAL A 266 -12.98 -8.70 -16.36
C VAL A 266 -12.59 -8.64 -14.87
N THR A 267 -13.37 -9.27 -13.99
CA THR A 267 -13.06 -9.35 -12.55
C THR A 267 -11.70 -10.01 -12.31
N HIS A 268 -11.42 -11.14 -12.98
CA HIS A 268 -10.14 -11.84 -12.87
C HIS A 268 -8.98 -10.98 -13.37
N PHE A 269 -9.16 -10.25 -14.47
CA PHE A 269 -8.17 -9.30 -14.94
C PHE A 269 -7.91 -8.18 -13.93
N VAL A 270 -8.95 -7.52 -13.41
CA VAL A 270 -8.81 -6.47 -12.39
C VAL A 270 -8.10 -7.02 -11.14
N LYS A 271 -8.44 -8.23 -10.69
CA LYS A 271 -7.75 -8.88 -9.58
C LYS A 271 -6.28 -9.20 -9.89
N SER A 272 -5.94 -9.52 -11.14
CA SER A 272 -4.56 -9.77 -11.56
C SER A 272 -3.67 -8.51 -11.54
N LEU A 273 -4.27 -7.32 -11.69
CA LEU A 273 -3.58 -6.03 -11.54
C LEU A 273 -3.37 -5.67 -10.05
N SER A 274 -4.29 -6.11 -9.20
CA SER A 274 -4.36 -5.69 -7.80
C SER A 274 -3.30 -6.37 -6.92
N LYS A 275 -2.69 -5.60 -6.02
CA LYS A 275 -1.84 -6.10 -4.93
C LYS A 275 -2.39 -5.64 -3.59
N ASP A 276 -2.07 -6.39 -2.55
CA ASP A 276 -2.23 -5.91 -1.17
C ASP A 276 -1.06 -5.01 -0.80
N MET A 277 -1.30 -4.09 0.13
CA MET A 277 -0.27 -3.18 0.57
C MET A 277 0.74 -3.92 1.46
N VAL A 278 2.02 -3.83 1.11
CA VAL A 278 3.12 -4.43 1.88
C VAL A 278 3.90 -3.32 2.58
N SER A 279 3.60 -3.11 3.86
CA SER A 279 4.21 -2.06 4.68
C SER A 279 5.01 -2.63 5.85
N ASP A 280 6.03 -1.89 6.27
CA ASP A 280 6.88 -2.18 7.42
C ASP A 280 7.26 -0.84 8.09
N VAL A 281 7.45 -0.86 9.41
CA VAL A 281 7.92 0.30 10.18
C VAL A 281 9.40 0.59 9.87
N VAL A 282 10.14 -0.44 9.42
CA VAL A 282 11.57 -0.34 9.07
C VAL A 282 11.79 -0.61 7.58
N VAL A 283 12.28 0.40 6.85
CA VAL A 283 12.81 0.24 5.50
C VAL A 283 14.23 -0.34 5.59
N LYS A 284 14.39 -1.60 5.19
CA LYS A 284 15.70 -2.26 5.15
C LYS A 284 16.51 -1.72 3.97
N VAL A 285 17.68 -1.17 4.26
CA VAL A 285 18.61 -0.68 3.24
C VAL A 285 19.56 -1.83 2.91
N LYS A 286 19.38 -2.43 1.72
CA LYS A 286 20.09 -3.63 1.29
C LYS A 286 21.56 -3.30 0.99
N LEU A 287 22.48 -4.12 1.51
CA LEU A 287 23.90 -4.01 1.15
C LEU A 287 24.13 -4.56 -0.27
N ILE A 288 24.84 -3.81 -1.10
CA ILE A 288 25.40 -4.26 -2.36
C ILE A 288 26.93 -4.23 -2.26
N GLU A 289 27.56 -5.40 -2.39
CA GLU A 289 29.02 -5.55 -2.32
C GLU A 289 29.66 -5.45 -3.70
N GLY A 290 30.60 -4.53 -3.89
CA GLY A 290 31.46 -4.46 -5.08
C GLY A 290 30.82 -3.90 -6.36
N GLU A 291 29.51 -3.65 -6.37
CA GLU A 291 28.83 -3.00 -7.50
C GLU A 291 28.58 -1.51 -7.21
N GLN A 292 28.47 -0.72 -8.28
CA GLN A 292 28.07 0.67 -8.19
C GLN A 292 26.58 0.77 -7.81
N LEU A 293 26.22 1.73 -6.95
CA LEU A 293 24.81 1.99 -6.68
C LEU A 293 24.12 2.51 -7.95
N PRO A 294 22.81 2.25 -8.11
CA PRO A 294 22.03 2.79 -9.21
C PRO A 294 22.24 4.28 -9.41
N THR A 295 22.42 4.68 -10.66
CA THR A 295 22.41 6.10 -11.08
C THR A 295 21.11 6.47 -11.78
N GLU A 296 20.29 5.49 -12.13
CA GLU A 296 19.05 5.64 -12.88
C GLU A 296 17.85 5.07 -12.10
N PRO A 297 16.67 5.71 -12.14
CA PRO A 297 15.45 5.21 -11.48
C PRO A 297 14.97 3.84 -12.00
N GLN A 298 15.36 3.42 -13.21
CA GLN A 298 14.93 2.16 -13.84
C GLN A 298 15.96 1.03 -13.69
N ASP A 299 17.07 1.25 -12.98
CA ASP A 299 18.13 0.27 -12.81
C ASP A 299 17.61 -1.05 -12.20
N GLU A 300 17.98 -2.19 -12.78
CA GLU A 300 17.51 -3.51 -12.33
C GLU A 300 18.02 -3.88 -10.93
N ASN A 301 19.11 -3.27 -10.45
CA ASN A 301 19.62 -3.49 -9.11
C ASN A 301 18.60 -3.11 -8.03
N TRP A 302 17.64 -2.23 -8.34
CA TRP A 302 16.51 -1.95 -7.43
C TRP A 302 15.70 -3.20 -7.09
N ASN A 303 15.68 -4.23 -7.94
CA ASN A 303 15.00 -5.51 -7.67
C ASN A 303 15.64 -6.31 -6.53
N LYS A 304 16.89 -5.99 -6.14
CA LYS A 304 17.58 -6.59 -4.98
C LYS A 304 17.04 -6.07 -3.64
N ALA A 305 16.42 -4.88 -3.64
CA ALA A 305 15.79 -4.29 -2.46
C ALA A 305 14.34 -4.74 -2.32
N THR A 306 13.91 -4.96 -1.07
CA THR A 306 12.50 -5.20 -0.78
C THR A 306 11.74 -3.86 -0.82
N PRO A 307 10.69 -3.72 -1.66
CA PRO A 307 9.85 -2.54 -1.62
C PRO A 307 9.05 -2.47 -0.32
N VAL A 308 8.99 -1.28 0.27
CA VAL A 308 8.13 -0.99 1.41
C VAL A 308 7.15 0.11 1.02
N GLU A 309 5.86 -0.16 1.13
CA GLU A 309 4.80 0.80 0.84
C GLU A 309 4.39 1.54 2.12
N LEU A 310 4.43 2.87 2.09
CA LEU A 310 4.21 3.73 3.25
C LEU A 310 2.98 4.61 3.00
N PRO A 311 1.94 4.54 3.84
CA PRO A 311 0.80 5.43 3.73
C PRO A 311 1.18 6.88 4.05
N LEU A 312 0.55 7.80 3.32
CA LEU A 312 0.61 9.23 3.53
C LEU A 312 -0.76 9.77 3.96
N ALA A 313 -0.72 10.88 4.68
CA ALA A 313 -1.91 11.66 5.01
C ALA A 313 -1.64 13.14 4.74
N GLY A 314 -2.69 13.92 4.49
CA GLY A 314 -2.52 15.35 4.29
C GLY A 314 -2.06 16.07 5.56
N GLN A 315 -1.14 17.04 5.42
CA GLN A 315 -0.74 17.87 6.55
C GLN A 315 -1.83 18.89 6.90
N ILE A 316 -2.46 18.70 8.06
CA ILE A 316 -3.58 19.54 8.53
C ILE A 316 -3.23 20.45 9.72
N LEU A 317 -2.03 20.36 10.29
CA LEU A 317 -1.68 21.17 11.47
C LEU A 317 -1.36 22.63 11.11
N THR A 318 -0.57 22.86 10.07
CA THR A 318 -0.09 24.20 9.68
C THR A 318 -0.73 24.65 8.37
N ALA A 319 -0.99 25.95 8.22
CA ALA A 319 -1.47 26.51 6.96
C ALA A 319 -0.33 26.70 5.92
N PRO A 320 -0.57 26.50 4.62
CA PRO A 320 -1.82 26.00 4.03
C PRO A 320 -2.03 24.50 4.35
N ARG A 321 -3.27 24.15 4.75
CA ARG A 321 -3.62 22.79 5.18
C ARG A 321 -4.02 21.95 3.98
N HIS A 322 -3.68 20.67 4.02
CA HIS A 322 -3.99 19.71 2.98
C HIS A 322 -5.02 18.70 3.46
N TRP A 323 -6.29 18.94 3.14
CA TRP A 323 -7.40 18.09 3.58
C TRP A 323 -7.74 16.96 2.60
N THR A 324 -7.34 17.10 1.35
CA THR A 324 -7.79 16.26 0.23
C THR A 324 -6.60 15.78 -0.61
N PRO A 325 -5.67 15.01 -0.01
CA PRO A 325 -4.57 14.42 -0.74
C PRO A 325 -5.04 13.48 -1.84
N THR A 326 -4.42 13.62 -3.01
CA THR A 326 -4.45 12.67 -4.12
C THR A 326 -3.47 11.52 -3.89
N ILE A 327 -2.29 11.84 -3.36
CA ILE A 327 -1.21 10.89 -3.11
C ILE A 327 -1.38 10.33 -1.70
N ASP A 328 -1.77 9.06 -1.61
CA ASP A 328 -2.11 8.37 -0.36
C ASP A 328 -1.04 7.38 0.12
N ALA A 329 -0.05 7.07 -0.72
CA ALA A 329 1.03 6.17 -0.39
C ALA A 329 2.23 6.38 -1.32
N ILE A 330 3.40 6.01 -0.82
CA ILE A 330 4.65 5.92 -1.58
C ILE A 330 5.23 4.50 -1.46
N MET A 331 6.01 4.08 -2.45
CA MET A 331 6.83 2.89 -2.38
C MET A 331 8.30 3.28 -2.27
N VAL A 332 9.01 2.71 -1.31
CA VAL A 332 10.42 3.01 -1.04
C VAL A 332 11.26 1.75 -1.21
N ARG A 333 12.36 1.87 -1.94
CA ARG A 333 13.48 0.92 -1.95
C ARG A 333 14.76 1.65 -1.57
N ALA A 334 15.65 0.96 -0.89
CA ALA A 334 16.90 1.55 -0.45
C ALA A 334 18.06 0.56 -0.57
N LEU A 335 19.17 1.04 -1.12
CA LEU A 335 20.40 0.30 -1.35
C LEU A 335 21.57 1.09 -0.75
N TYR A 336 22.59 0.41 -0.26
CA TYR A 336 23.82 1.07 0.15
C TYR A 336 25.04 0.21 -0.13
N ASN A 337 26.20 0.84 -0.24
CA ASN A 337 27.49 0.18 -0.34
C ASN A 337 28.42 0.70 0.78
N LYS A 338 29.74 0.54 0.65
CA LYS A 338 30.69 1.00 1.68
C LYS A 338 30.77 2.52 1.85
N ASP A 339 30.39 3.29 0.81
CA ASP A 339 30.65 4.73 0.75
C ASP A 339 29.36 5.56 0.58
N GLU A 340 28.34 5.02 -0.08
CA GLU A 340 27.11 5.72 -0.50
C GLU A 340 25.84 4.97 -0.07
N ILE A 341 24.73 5.71 -0.08
CA ILE A 341 23.36 5.21 0.07
C ILE A 341 22.48 5.82 -1.02
N ALA A 342 21.53 5.02 -1.52
CA ALA A 342 20.57 5.42 -2.53
C ALA A 342 19.14 5.02 -2.12
N PHE A 343 18.18 5.90 -2.40
CA PHE A 343 16.76 5.67 -2.22
C PHE A 343 16.05 5.81 -3.56
N LEU A 344 15.17 4.86 -3.87
CA LEU A 344 14.19 4.99 -4.93
C LEU A 344 12.82 5.16 -4.27
N VAL A 345 12.15 6.26 -4.57
CA VAL A 345 10.80 6.53 -4.10
C VAL A 345 9.86 6.64 -5.30
N GLU A 346 8.74 5.92 -5.22
CA GLU A 346 7.72 5.91 -6.26
C GLU A 346 6.37 6.34 -5.69
N TRP A 347 5.60 7.09 -6.47
CA TRP A 347 4.20 7.40 -6.16
C TRP A 347 3.38 7.49 -7.43
N ASP A 348 2.11 7.14 -7.32
CA ASP A 348 1.17 7.23 -8.42
C ASP A 348 0.67 8.66 -8.54
N ASP A 349 0.68 9.16 -9.77
CA ASP A 349 0.20 10.47 -10.16
C ASP A 349 -0.49 10.34 -11.51
N SER A 350 -1.72 10.82 -11.62
CA SER A 350 -2.51 10.71 -12.85
C SER A 350 -1.92 11.55 -13.99
N THR A 351 -1.13 12.58 -13.68
CA THR A 351 -0.55 13.47 -14.68
C THR A 351 0.90 13.84 -14.32
N ASN A 352 1.64 14.38 -15.28
CA ASN A 352 2.96 15.00 -15.07
C ASN A 352 2.93 16.48 -15.43
N LYS A 353 1.77 17.12 -15.35
CA LYS A 353 1.60 18.54 -15.64
C LYS A 353 2.19 19.39 -14.51
N GLN A 354 3.11 20.27 -14.88
CA GLN A 354 3.85 21.16 -13.99
C GLN A 354 3.51 22.61 -14.27
N GLU A 355 3.38 23.42 -13.24
CA GLU A 355 3.32 24.88 -13.30
C GLU A 355 4.50 25.49 -12.52
N GLU A 356 4.78 26.77 -12.68
CA GLU A 356 5.85 27.47 -11.93
C GLU A 356 5.75 27.26 -10.41
N ILE A 357 4.52 27.37 -9.87
CA ILE A 357 4.24 27.31 -8.44
C ILE A 357 3.92 25.86 -8.00
N PHE A 358 3.09 25.16 -8.77
CA PHE A 358 2.59 23.83 -8.44
C PHE A 358 3.36 22.79 -9.24
N ARG A 359 4.40 22.25 -8.61
CA ARG A 359 5.26 21.21 -9.19
C ARG A 359 5.17 19.96 -8.34
N ASP A 360 5.18 18.82 -9.02
CA ASP A 360 5.36 17.55 -8.36
C ASP A 360 6.71 17.56 -7.66
N ALA A 361 6.69 17.17 -6.39
CA ALA A 361 7.88 17.24 -5.56
C ALA A 361 7.84 16.15 -4.49
N ILE A 362 9.03 15.75 -4.07
CA ILE A 362 9.19 14.85 -2.93
C ILE A 362 10.35 15.31 -2.06
N SER A 363 10.19 15.16 -0.75
CA SER A 363 11.24 15.41 0.22
C SER A 363 11.37 14.24 1.18
N LEU A 364 12.59 13.72 1.30
CA LEU A 364 13.01 12.80 2.36
C LEU A 364 13.51 13.65 3.52
N GLN A 365 13.06 13.33 4.73
CA GLN A 365 13.40 14.05 5.94
C GLN A 365 14.11 13.12 6.92
N PHE A 366 15.25 13.60 7.43
CA PHE A 366 16.02 12.97 8.49
C PHE A 366 16.23 13.97 9.64
N PRO A 367 16.27 13.54 10.91
CA PRO A 367 16.86 14.35 11.96
C PRO A 367 18.33 14.66 11.59
N THR A 368 18.85 15.84 11.92
CA THR A 368 20.29 16.12 11.65
C THR A 368 21.23 15.24 12.48
N LYS A 369 20.73 14.67 13.58
CA LYS A 369 21.43 13.68 14.41
C LYS A 369 20.51 12.52 14.74
N ILE A 370 21.04 11.30 14.73
CA ILE A 370 20.30 10.11 15.16
C ILE A 370 19.86 10.30 16.62
N PRO A 371 18.54 10.33 16.92
CA PRO A 371 18.07 10.57 18.28
C PRO A 371 18.46 9.42 19.22
N GLU A 372 19.08 9.76 20.35
CA GLU A 372 19.36 8.80 21.43
C GLU A 372 18.12 8.53 22.31
N SER A 373 17.14 9.43 22.27
CA SER A 373 15.88 9.34 23.01
C SER A 373 14.70 9.06 22.07
N LEU A 374 13.56 8.68 22.65
CA LEU A 374 12.31 8.52 21.89
C LEU A 374 11.76 9.85 21.32
N LYS A 375 12.24 11.00 21.82
CA LYS A 375 11.82 12.31 21.33
C LYS A 375 12.48 12.61 19.98
N LYS A 376 11.65 12.71 18.95
CA LYS A 376 12.05 13.07 17.59
C LYS A 376 11.53 14.48 17.27
N PRO A 377 12.23 15.24 16.40
CA PRO A 377 11.65 16.47 15.86
C PRO A 377 10.37 16.16 15.08
N TYR A 378 9.49 17.13 14.89
CA TYR A 378 8.25 16.92 14.14
C TYR A 378 8.50 16.39 12.71
N PHE A 379 7.68 15.42 12.27
CA PHE A 379 7.89 14.68 11.01
C PHE A 379 7.62 15.50 9.74
N ALA A 380 7.01 16.68 9.86
CA ALA A 380 6.83 17.60 8.73
C ALA A 380 7.60 18.89 8.98
N MET A 381 8.89 18.88 8.64
CA MET A 381 9.88 19.96 8.67
C MET A 381 10.48 20.31 10.04
N GLY A 382 10.45 19.39 11.00
CA GLY A 382 11.05 19.60 12.33
C GLY A 382 10.32 20.63 13.17
N ASP A 383 10.91 21.02 14.29
CA ASP A 383 10.34 21.98 15.23
C ASP A 383 11.43 22.58 16.14
N SER A 384 11.03 23.34 17.16
CA SER A 384 11.98 23.94 18.10
C SER A 384 12.83 22.91 18.87
N SER A 385 12.38 21.65 18.98
CA SER A 385 13.05 20.57 19.70
C SER A 385 14.16 19.88 18.91
N GLY A 386 14.17 19.99 17.58
CA GLY A 386 15.23 19.44 16.76
C GLY A 386 15.17 19.89 15.30
N ALA A 387 16.35 20.08 14.72
CA ALA A 387 16.49 20.37 13.30
C ALA A 387 16.42 19.08 12.47
N VAL A 388 16.04 19.23 11.21
CA VAL A 388 16.00 18.16 10.22
C VAL A 388 16.81 18.53 8.98
N ASN A 389 17.38 17.53 8.33
CA ASN A 389 17.97 17.57 6.99
C ASN A 389 16.93 17.03 6.00
N LEU A 390 16.75 17.75 4.90
CA LEU A 390 15.74 17.47 3.89
C LEU A 390 16.43 17.27 2.55
N TRP A 391 16.23 16.12 1.94
CA TRP A 391 16.61 15.89 0.54
C TRP A 391 15.38 16.14 -0.31
N SER A 392 15.39 17.20 -1.10
CA SER A 392 14.22 17.64 -1.87
C SER A 392 14.48 17.48 -3.36
N TRP A 393 13.50 16.91 -4.06
CA TRP A 393 13.44 16.87 -5.52
C TRP A 393 12.16 17.58 -6.00
N LYS A 394 12.23 18.25 -7.16
CA LYS A 394 11.09 18.87 -7.84
C LYS A 394 11.12 18.56 -9.35
N ALA A 395 10.00 18.12 -9.92
CA ALA A 395 9.82 17.84 -11.35
C ALA A 395 10.15 19.05 -12.21
N HIS A 396 10.91 18.93 -13.31
CA HIS A 396 11.34 20.07 -14.13
C HIS A 396 10.16 20.91 -14.67
N TRP A 397 10.37 22.22 -14.83
CA TRP A 397 9.40 23.14 -15.46
C TRP A 397 10.14 24.14 -16.35
N HIS A 398 9.59 24.43 -17.54
CA HIS A 398 10.12 25.40 -18.50
C HIS A 398 9.50 26.78 -18.30
N GLU A 399 10.30 27.85 -18.42
CA GLU A 399 9.85 29.24 -18.23
C GLU A 399 8.69 29.63 -19.17
N GLY A 400 7.59 30.10 -18.58
CA GLY A 400 6.47 30.72 -19.27
C GLY A 400 5.36 31.11 -18.31
N PHE A 401 5.02 32.40 -18.21
CA PHE A 401 4.04 32.89 -17.24
C PHE A 401 2.68 32.17 -17.38
N GLY A 402 2.27 31.45 -16.33
CA GLY A 402 1.01 30.70 -16.27
C GLY A 402 0.92 29.47 -17.18
N GLN A 403 2.05 28.98 -17.71
CA GLN A 403 2.05 27.78 -18.55
C GLN A 403 2.07 26.51 -17.69
N ILE A 404 1.08 25.65 -17.94
CA ILE A 404 1.04 24.27 -17.47
C ILE A 404 1.70 23.42 -18.56
N VAL A 405 2.85 22.83 -18.27
CA VAL A 405 3.63 22.01 -19.21
C VAL A 405 3.84 20.62 -18.67
N GLU A 406 3.80 19.61 -19.53
CA GLU A 406 4.18 18.25 -19.12
C GLU A 406 5.69 18.19 -18.87
N ALA A 407 6.10 17.56 -17.76
CA ALA A 407 7.50 17.36 -17.45
C ALA A 407 8.15 16.48 -18.54
N PRO A 408 9.22 16.94 -19.21
CA PRO A 408 9.89 16.14 -20.24
C PRO A 408 10.44 14.85 -19.66
N GLU A 409 10.27 13.72 -20.36
CA GLU A 409 10.73 12.40 -19.88
C GLU A 409 12.24 12.35 -19.61
N GLN A 410 13.03 13.16 -20.32
CA GLN A 410 14.48 13.19 -20.23
C GLN A 410 15.01 14.17 -19.16
N GLU A 411 14.17 15.04 -18.62
CA GLU A 411 14.59 16.06 -17.65
C GLU A 411 14.58 15.49 -16.23
N PRO A 412 15.73 15.42 -15.53
CA PRO A 412 15.86 14.71 -14.26
C PRO A 412 15.19 15.42 -13.08
N GLY A 413 14.68 16.64 -13.26
CA GLY A 413 14.20 17.52 -12.19
C GLY A 413 15.33 18.19 -11.42
N VAL A 414 14.98 18.98 -10.41
CA VAL A 414 15.91 19.76 -9.59
C VAL A 414 16.01 19.16 -8.20
N VAL A 415 17.23 18.96 -7.72
CA VAL A 415 17.53 18.36 -6.42
C VAL A 415 18.24 19.37 -5.54
N SER A 416 17.92 19.39 -4.24
CA SER A 416 18.55 20.28 -3.25
C SER A 416 18.49 19.72 -1.84
N GLU A 417 19.55 19.91 -1.07
CA GLU A 417 19.58 19.74 0.38
C GLU A 417 19.13 21.02 1.08
N LEU A 418 18.27 20.83 2.07
CA LEU A 418 17.75 21.89 2.92
C LEU A 418 17.89 21.47 4.39
N ASN A 419 17.92 22.46 5.28
CA ASN A 419 17.69 22.25 6.70
C ASN A 419 16.39 22.93 7.13
N ALA A 420 15.71 22.33 8.10
CA ALA A 420 14.52 22.94 8.68
C ALA A 420 14.44 22.80 10.20
N LYS A 421 13.85 23.82 10.83
CA LYS A 421 13.51 23.85 12.26
C LYS A 421 12.07 24.34 12.45
N GLY A 422 11.14 23.66 11.77
CA GLY A 422 9.74 24.03 11.63
C GLY A 422 9.41 24.67 10.28
N PHE A 423 8.13 24.70 9.93
CA PHE A 423 7.59 25.20 8.65
C PHE A 423 8.04 26.61 8.24
N LYS A 424 8.39 27.46 9.20
CA LYS A 424 8.80 28.86 8.97
C LYS A 424 10.31 29.06 8.85
N SER A 425 11.10 28.02 9.14
CA SER A 425 12.56 28.09 9.23
C SER A 425 13.16 27.01 8.36
N ILE A 426 12.98 27.14 7.04
CA ILE A 426 13.54 26.25 6.02
C ILE A 426 14.62 27.03 5.29
N THR A 427 15.81 26.45 5.17
CA THR A 427 16.98 27.09 4.55
C THR A 427 17.65 26.12 3.60
N THR A 428 17.87 26.52 2.35
CA THR A 428 18.71 25.78 1.41
C THR A 428 20.14 25.78 1.90
N GLN A 429 20.79 24.62 1.88
CA GLN A 429 22.20 24.51 2.21
C GLN A 429 23.06 25.24 1.16
N PRO A 430 24.20 25.82 1.55
CA PRO A 430 25.07 26.50 0.61
C PRO A 430 25.68 25.51 -0.41
N PRO A 431 26.14 25.97 -1.59
CA PRO A 431 26.59 25.09 -2.67
C PRO A 431 27.65 24.05 -2.27
N GLU A 432 28.57 24.42 -1.39
CA GLU A 432 29.63 23.54 -0.87
C GLU A 432 29.12 22.41 0.04
N SER A 433 27.88 22.52 0.54
CA SER A 433 27.24 21.52 1.39
C SER A 433 26.17 20.72 0.65
N GLN A 434 25.96 20.95 -0.65
CA GLN A 434 25.06 20.16 -1.48
C GLN A 434 25.73 18.83 -1.88
N ASN A 435 25.43 17.74 -1.17
CA ASN A 435 26.06 16.43 -1.36
C ASN A 435 25.14 15.41 -2.05
N ILE A 436 23.83 15.70 -2.16
CA ILE A 436 22.88 14.79 -2.80
C ILE A 436 22.89 14.94 -4.33
N THR A 437 22.66 13.81 -4.98
CA THR A 437 22.28 13.74 -6.39
C THR A 437 20.92 13.08 -6.49
N GLY A 438 20.18 13.35 -7.57
CA GLY A 438 18.94 12.66 -7.80
C GLY A 438 18.38 12.88 -9.19
N LYS A 439 17.48 11.99 -9.56
CA LYS A 439 16.86 11.95 -10.89
C LYS A 439 15.43 11.42 -10.75
N GLY A 440 14.49 12.17 -11.31
CA GLY A 440 13.10 11.77 -11.41
C GLY A 440 12.75 11.39 -12.83
N ILE A 441 11.84 10.42 -12.96
CA ILE A 441 11.16 10.13 -14.22
C ILE A 441 9.69 9.86 -13.95
N TYR A 442 8.83 10.29 -14.88
CA TYR A 442 7.43 9.94 -14.91
C TYR A 442 7.16 8.92 -16.02
N GLN A 443 6.59 7.76 -15.68
CA GLN A 443 6.20 6.72 -16.64
C GLN A 443 4.92 6.04 -16.16
N ASN A 444 3.95 5.87 -17.07
CA ASN A 444 2.70 5.16 -16.84
C ASN A 444 1.95 5.61 -15.57
N GLY A 445 1.77 6.92 -15.35
CA GLY A 445 0.99 7.39 -14.20
C GLY A 445 1.74 7.29 -12.87
N ARG A 446 3.07 7.29 -12.91
CA ARG A 446 3.91 7.10 -11.74
C ARG A 446 5.22 7.86 -11.87
N TRP A 447 5.55 8.58 -10.81
CA TRP A 447 6.88 9.12 -10.61
C TRP A 447 7.80 8.07 -9.97
N LYS A 448 9.04 8.04 -10.43
CA LYS A 448 10.15 7.31 -9.80
C LYS A 448 11.30 8.29 -9.59
N VAL A 449 11.64 8.55 -8.33
CA VAL A 449 12.69 9.50 -7.97
C VAL A 449 13.78 8.80 -7.20
N LEU A 450 14.99 8.87 -7.76
CA LEU A 450 16.22 8.41 -7.17
C LEU A 450 16.87 9.54 -6.39
N PHE A 451 17.29 9.26 -5.17
CA PHE A 451 18.22 10.08 -4.39
C PHE A 451 19.47 9.27 -4.08
N LYS A 452 20.65 9.89 -4.16
CA LYS A 452 21.91 9.26 -3.79
C LYS A 452 22.82 10.26 -3.08
N ARG A 453 23.47 9.81 -2.00
CA ARG A 453 24.44 10.59 -1.22
C ARG A 453 25.50 9.67 -0.61
N THR A 454 26.65 10.22 -0.25
CA THR A 454 27.62 9.54 0.61
C THR A 454 27.01 9.25 1.99
N LEU A 455 27.50 8.18 2.65
CA LEU A 455 27.06 7.82 4.01
C LEU A 455 27.42 8.90 5.03
N LYS A 456 28.56 9.56 4.83
CA LYS A 456 29.06 10.65 5.66
C LYS A 456 29.36 11.88 4.81
N THR A 457 29.18 13.04 5.40
CA THR A 457 29.46 14.34 4.79
C THR A 457 30.35 15.16 5.71
N GLU A 458 30.97 16.22 5.17
CA GLU A 458 31.81 17.11 5.96
C GLU A 458 30.98 17.95 6.96
N ASP A 459 29.74 18.32 6.61
CA ASP A 459 28.82 19.01 7.52
C ASP A 459 28.07 18.04 8.46
N ALA A 460 28.80 17.49 9.44
CA ALA A 460 28.21 16.61 10.46
C ALA A 460 27.19 17.28 11.40
N LYS A 461 26.97 18.61 11.30
CA LYS A 461 25.98 19.34 12.12
C LYS A 461 24.67 19.56 11.37
N GLY A 462 24.76 19.89 10.08
CA GLY A 462 23.62 20.08 9.18
C GLY A 462 23.08 18.76 8.62
N ASP A 463 23.93 17.76 8.45
CA ASP A 463 23.58 16.54 7.73
C ASP A 463 23.49 15.31 8.61
N ILE A 464 22.50 14.46 8.31
CA ILE A 464 22.44 13.13 8.90
C ILE A 464 23.69 12.32 8.51
N GLN A 465 24.29 11.65 9.49
CA GLN A 465 25.40 10.72 9.26
C GLN A 465 24.86 9.29 9.36
N PHE A 466 24.94 8.52 8.27
CA PHE A 466 24.38 7.17 8.24
C PHE A 466 25.32 6.18 8.92
N GLU A 467 24.78 5.43 9.88
CA GLU A 467 25.52 4.46 10.67
C GLU A 467 24.93 3.06 10.51
N ILE A 468 25.79 2.10 10.20
CA ILE A 468 25.41 0.70 9.99
C ILE A 468 24.88 0.11 11.30
N GLY A 469 23.72 -0.53 11.25
CA GLY A 469 23.13 -1.21 12.40
C GLY A 469 22.41 -0.32 13.41
N LYS A 470 22.27 0.98 13.14
CA LYS A 470 21.39 1.88 13.89
C LYS A 470 20.04 2.02 13.18
N LEU A 471 18.99 2.26 13.96
CA LEU A 471 17.68 2.66 13.44
C LEU A 471 17.68 4.17 13.24
N ILE A 472 17.59 4.61 12.00
CA ILE A 472 17.67 6.03 11.63
C ILE A 472 16.28 6.51 11.23
N PRO A 473 15.69 7.52 11.90
CA PRO A 473 14.36 7.99 11.54
C PRO A 473 14.33 8.62 10.14
N ILE A 474 13.30 8.29 9.37
CA ILE A 474 13.00 8.89 8.06
C ILE A 474 11.52 9.27 8.00
N ALA A 475 11.20 10.41 7.40
CA ALA A 475 9.84 10.81 7.06
C ALA A 475 9.81 11.34 5.62
N PHE A 476 8.63 11.38 5.03
CA PHE A 476 8.45 11.76 3.63
C PHE A 476 7.38 12.83 3.50
N ALA A 477 7.56 13.70 2.53
CA ALA A 477 6.55 14.65 2.11
C ALA A 477 6.47 14.69 0.58
N VAL A 478 5.27 14.65 0.03
CA VAL A 478 5.01 14.64 -1.42
C VAL A 478 3.99 15.71 -1.77
N TRP A 479 4.22 16.40 -2.88
CA TRP A 479 3.33 17.41 -3.44
C TRP A 479 2.88 16.93 -4.82
N ASP A 480 1.57 16.97 -5.05
CA ASP A 480 0.96 16.80 -6.37
C ASP A 480 0.65 18.19 -6.94
N GLY A 481 1.45 18.60 -7.94
CA GLY A 481 1.28 19.89 -8.60
C GLY A 481 -0.06 20.00 -9.31
N SER A 482 -0.57 18.90 -9.87
CA SER A 482 -1.87 18.83 -10.53
C SER A 482 -3.04 19.00 -9.55
N ASN A 483 -2.83 18.69 -8.27
CA ASN A 483 -3.75 18.95 -7.17
C ASN A 483 -3.52 20.32 -6.49
N SER A 484 -2.69 21.17 -7.11
CA SER A 484 -2.30 22.49 -6.62
C SER A 484 -1.64 22.46 -5.24
N ASP A 485 -0.85 21.42 -4.96
CA ASP A 485 -0.10 21.33 -3.72
C ASP A 485 1.14 22.22 -3.75
N PHE A 486 1.37 22.97 -2.66
CA PHE A 486 2.54 23.82 -2.52
C PHE A 486 2.86 24.10 -1.05
N GLY A 487 4.13 24.38 -0.75
CA GLY A 487 4.56 24.80 0.58
C GLY A 487 4.17 23.80 1.68
N GLY A 488 3.33 24.21 2.62
CA GLY A 488 2.83 23.36 3.71
C GLY A 488 1.72 22.39 3.30
N GLN A 489 1.05 22.64 2.17
CA GLN A 489 -0.03 21.80 1.64
C GLN A 489 0.59 20.63 0.89
N LYS A 490 0.68 19.49 1.56
CA LYS A 490 1.37 18.30 1.06
C LYS A 490 0.90 17.04 1.77
N SER A 491 1.14 15.90 1.14
CA SER A 491 0.98 14.58 1.74
C SER A 491 2.23 14.25 2.56
N VAL A 492 2.06 13.80 3.80
CA VAL A 492 3.14 13.54 4.75
C VAL A 492 3.02 12.15 5.37
N SER A 493 4.17 11.53 5.64
CA SER A 493 4.25 10.30 6.42
C SER A 493 4.46 10.61 7.91
N SER A 494 4.20 9.65 8.79
CA SER A 494 4.80 9.64 10.14
C SER A 494 6.30 9.35 10.07
N TRP A 495 6.96 9.31 11.23
CA TRP A 495 8.32 8.76 11.31
C TRP A 495 8.31 7.25 11.09
N TYR A 496 9.07 6.81 10.08
CA TYR A 496 9.53 5.45 9.89
C TYR A 496 11.00 5.35 10.28
N TYR A 497 11.58 4.16 10.14
CA TYR A 497 13.01 3.95 10.32
C TYR A 497 13.63 3.36 9.08
N ILE A 498 14.89 3.69 8.83
CA ILE A 498 15.76 2.91 7.97
C ILE A 498 16.74 2.11 8.82
N SER A 499 17.13 0.94 8.33
CA SER A 499 18.20 0.14 8.92
C SER A 499 19.12 -0.35 7.81
N LEU A 500 20.38 0.08 7.86
CA LEU A 500 21.42 -0.45 7.00
C LEU A 500 21.75 -1.87 7.47
N GLU A 501 21.64 -2.84 6.55
CA GLU A 501 21.97 -4.24 6.84
C GLU A 501 23.39 -4.35 7.43
N LYS A 502 23.64 -5.35 8.27
CA LYS A 502 25.02 -5.61 8.73
C LYS A 502 25.63 -6.64 7.78
N PRO A 503 26.82 -6.39 7.19
CA PRO A 503 27.51 -7.42 6.43
C PRO A 503 27.77 -8.61 7.35
N VAL A 504 27.47 -9.82 6.88
CA VAL A 504 27.74 -11.04 7.63
C VAL A 504 29.24 -11.30 7.59
N PRO A 505 29.96 -11.31 8.74
CA PRO A 505 31.40 -11.52 8.73
C PRO A 505 31.77 -12.87 8.08
N LYS A 506 32.82 -12.89 7.25
CA LYS A 506 33.31 -14.13 6.61
C LYS A 506 33.62 -15.25 7.61
N THR A 507 33.98 -14.89 8.84
CA THR A 507 34.19 -15.82 9.96
C THR A 507 32.95 -16.65 10.29
N VAL A 508 31.74 -16.11 10.13
CA VAL A 508 30.49 -16.85 10.35
C VAL A 508 30.40 -18.03 9.37
N PHE A 509 30.71 -17.81 8.09
CA PHE A 509 30.72 -18.88 7.09
C PHE A 509 31.80 -19.93 7.39
N VAL A 510 32.97 -19.50 7.89
CA VAL A 510 34.03 -20.43 8.33
C VAL A 510 33.55 -21.28 9.51
N TYR A 511 32.90 -20.70 10.51
CA TYR A 511 32.35 -21.45 11.63
C TYR A 511 31.24 -22.42 11.21
N VAL A 512 30.37 -22.02 10.29
CA VAL A 512 29.36 -22.91 9.70
C VAL A 512 30.03 -24.07 8.97
N LEU A 513 31.07 -23.80 8.16
CA LEU A 513 31.82 -24.85 7.47
C LEU A 513 32.51 -25.81 8.46
N ILE A 514 33.14 -25.28 9.50
CA ILE A 514 33.76 -26.10 10.57
C ILE A 514 32.69 -26.98 11.24
N ALA A 515 31.51 -26.43 11.57
CA ALA A 515 30.42 -27.19 12.16
C ALA A 515 29.93 -28.31 11.25
N VAL A 516 29.79 -28.06 9.94
CA VAL A 516 29.42 -29.07 8.94
C VAL A 516 30.49 -30.17 8.86
N VAL A 517 31.77 -29.80 8.80
CA VAL A 517 32.88 -30.76 8.75
C VAL A 517 32.96 -31.59 10.03
N MET A 518 32.77 -30.98 11.20
CA MET A 518 32.73 -31.71 12.48
C MET A 518 31.55 -32.68 12.51
N GLY A 519 30.36 -32.24 12.09
CA GLY A 519 29.17 -33.10 12.01
C GLY A 519 29.41 -34.31 11.10
N ALA A 520 29.90 -34.08 9.89
CA ALA A 520 30.24 -35.15 8.94
C ALA A 520 31.33 -36.08 9.50
N SER A 521 32.33 -35.54 10.22
CA SER A 521 33.39 -36.34 10.83
C SER A 521 32.87 -37.24 11.96
N VAL A 522 31.96 -36.74 12.79
CA VAL A 522 31.29 -37.52 13.85
C VAL A 522 30.42 -38.61 13.24
N GLU A 523 29.67 -38.32 12.18
CA GLU A 523 28.88 -39.32 11.46
C GLU A 523 29.77 -40.41 10.85
N LEU A 524 30.83 -40.02 10.14
CA LEU A 524 31.80 -40.97 9.57
C LEU A 524 32.48 -41.82 10.65
N TRP A 525 32.82 -41.22 11.80
CA TRP A 525 33.35 -41.94 12.94
C TRP A 525 32.34 -42.94 13.50
N PHE A 526 31.07 -42.56 13.65
CA PHE A 526 30.01 -43.44 14.13
C PHE A 526 29.77 -44.62 13.18
N VAL A 527 29.75 -44.36 11.86
CA VAL A 527 29.65 -45.41 10.83
C VAL A 527 30.86 -46.34 10.87
N ALA A 528 32.08 -45.80 10.98
CA ALA A 528 33.30 -46.60 11.09
C ALA A 528 33.34 -47.43 12.39
N ARG A 529 32.88 -46.84 13.50
CA ARG A 529 32.75 -47.50 14.81
C ARG A 529 31.76 -48.66 14.74
N LEU A 530 30.57 -48.46 14.15
CA LEU A 530 29.56 -49.51 13.96
C LEU A 530 30.05 -50.63 13.03
N ARG A 531 30.84 -50.31 11.98
CA ARG A 531 31.47 -51.32 11.12
C ARG A 531 32.53 -52.15 11.86
N ARG A 532 33.29 -51.51 12.75
CA ARG A 532 34.40 -52.15 13.47
C ARG A 532 33.96 -52.90 14.73
N PHE A 533 32.86 -52.45 15.36
CA PHE A 533 32.24 -53.05 16.53
C PHE A 533 30.73 -53.14 16.31
N PRO A 534 30.26 -54.11 15.50
CA PRO A 534 28.84 -54.33 15.33
C PRO A 534 28.21 -54.68 16.69
N PRO A 535 27.07 -54.07 17.05
CA PRO A 535 26.39 -54.42 18.31
C PRO A 535 26.05 -55.91 18.29
N LYS A 536 26.31 -56.61 19.40
CA LYS A 536 25.85 -57.99 19.58
C LYS A 536 24.33 -57.96 19.55
N LEU A 537 23.74 -58.67 18.60
CA LEU A 537 22.33 -58.99 18.62
C LEU A 537 22.15 -59.97 19.77
N GLU A 538 21.43 -59.59 20.81
CA GLU A 538 20.85 -60.57 21.72
C GLU A 538 19.84 -61.37 20.88
N GLU A 539 20.11 -62.65 20.71
CA GLU A 539 19.14 -63.59 20.15
C GLU A 539 18.00 -63.69 21.18
N GLU A 540 16.84 -63.11 20.87
CA GLU A 540 15.59 -63.49 21.53
C GLU A 540 15.32 -64.96 21.18
N GLU A 541 15.36 -65.83 22.20
CA GLU A 541 14.90 -67.24 22.13
C GLU A 541 13.43 -67.36 21.73
#